data_AF-A0A1Z1M5T7-F1
#
_entry.id   AF-A0A1Z1M5T7-F1
#
_cell.length_a   1.000
_cell.length_b   1.000
_cell.length_c   1.000
_cell.angle_alpha   90.00
_cell.angle_beta   90.00
_cell.angle_gamma   90.00
#
_symmetry.space_group_name_H-M   'P 1'
#
loop_
_entity.id
_entity.type
_entity.pdbx_description
1 polymer ?
#
loop_
_entity_poly.entity_id
_entity_poly.type
_entity_poly.pdbx_seq_one_letter_code
_entity_poly.pdbx_strand_id
1 'polypeptide(L)'
;MLKYWPNKQSLKLNNEVIKLFCDTKIKIRSNLSNYTSYYLYIDIINHLYKQRLFLIIIEELEKLILDIIELNIKPQDIKELKYEILHDFINATSTQFISKFNTRYNHYLTQKLEQSSCAHLHSEYYKMIELEGNIFVENILIYLTFGCSYINDKIFIFNRLYTPKKHVQILFENFVIQIGNCVVHNIAKNFSCLSDMIYFFKLNTICNSSYLSTRSIALFFNNLNWQNYIYTYIYQPKLIYNAYYRVLIFNVRGIESRYIYTSRLSDLKKLSHLQTLLLLILEIKDICIPKIEKFLLAVIKYVTYTFINLFNNFFILITRAVLFSLQKL
;
A
#
# COMPACT_ATOMS: atom_id res chain seq x y z
N MET A 1 -19.93 17.31 9.42
CA MET A 1 -20.96 16.30 9.05
C MET A 1 -20.34 15.24 8.16
N LEU A 2 -20.40 13.97 8.54
CA LEU A 2 -19.86 12.85 7.74
C LEU A 2 -20.70 12.72 6.46
N LYS A 3 -20.05 12.77 5.30
CA LYS A 3 -20.71 12.53 4.01
C LYS A 3 -20.54 11.06 3.63
N TYR A 4 -21.63 10.42 3.25
CA TYR A 4 -21.66 9.00 2.87
C TYR A 4 -21.70 8.83 1.34
N TRP A 5 -21.11 7.73 0.88
CA TRP A 5 -21.13 7.34 -0.52
C TRP A 5 -22.53 6.83 -0.93
N PRO A 6 -22.98 7.04 -2.18
CA PRO A 6 -24.30 6.60 -2.60
C PRO A 6 -24.44 5.07 -2.62
N ASN A 7 -25.61 4.59 -2.21
CA ASN A 7 -25.85 3.16 -2.01
C ASN A 7 -26.17 2.40 -3.30
N LYS A 8 -26.74 3.06 -4.31
CA LYS A 8 -27.23 2.45 -5.55
C LYS A 8 -26.88 3.34 -6.75
N GLN A 9 -26.92 2.72 -7.93
CA GLN A 9 -26.90 3.43 -9.22
C GLN A 9 -27.95 4.54 -9.25
N SER A 10 -27.48 5.76 -9.48
CA SER A 10 -28.28 6.97 -9.49
C SER A 10 -27.48 8.14 -10.05
N LEU A 11 -28.15 9.20 -10.48
CA LEU A 11 -27.48 10.47 -10.84
C LEU A 11 -26.57 10.99 -9.71
N LYS A 12 -26.97 10.74 -8.46
CA LYS A 12 -26.15 11.07 -7.29
C LYS A 12 -24.84 10.29 -7.27
N LEU A 13 -24.85 8.99 -7.57
CA LEU A 13 -23.63 8.19 -7.68
C LEU A 13 -22.71 8.76 -8.76
N ASN A 14 -23.23 9.00 -9.96
CA ASN A 14 -22.46 9.52 -11.08
C ASN A 14 -21.79 10.86 -10.73
N ASN A 15 -22.51 11.77 -10.08
CA ASN A 15 -21.96 13.05 -9.65
C ASN A 15 -20.85 12.91 -8.60
N GLU A 16 -20.98 11.96 -7.66
CA GLU A 16 -19.93 11.70 -6.67
C GLU A 16 -18.69 11.04 -7.29
N VAL A 17 -18.89 10.15 -8.28
CA VAL A 17 -17.80 9.56 -9.06
C VAL A 17 -17.06 10.63 -9.85
N ILE A 18 -17.76 11.48 -10.63
CA ILE A 18 -17.15 12.59 -11.37
C ILE A 18 -16.35 13.49 -10.42
N LYS A 19 -16.92 13.83 -9.26
CA LYS A 19 -16.24 14.64 -8.26
C LYS A 19 -14.97 13.96 -7.74
N LEU A 20 -15.02 12.67 -7.43
CA LEU A 20 -13.86 11.90 -6.98
C LEU A 20 -12.73 11.92 -8.02
N PHE A 21 -13.07 11.76 -9.30
CA PHE A 21 -12.12 11.80 -10.41
C PHE A 21 -11.50 13.21 -10.54
N CYS A 22 -12.32 14.26 -10.54
CA CYS A 22 -11.83 15.65 -10.58
C CYS A 22 -10.92 15.99 -9.39
N ASP A 23 -11.34 15.67 -8.17
CA ASP A 23 -10.57 15.93 -6.94
C ASP A 23 -9.20 15.21 -7.01
N THR A 24 -9.17 13.97 -7.53
CA THR A 24 -7.92 13.21 -7.69
C THR A 24 -7.03 13.77 -8.80
N LYS A 25 -7.60 14.18 -9.95
CA LYS A 25 -6.86 14.87 -11.02
C LYS A 25 -6.19 16.15 -10.52
N ILE A 26 -6.86 16.90 -9.64
CA ILE A 26 -6.29 18.10 -8.99
C ILE A 26 -5.09 17.71 -8.11
N LYS A 27 -5.23 16.66 -7.29
CA LYS A 27 -4.12 16.18 -6.45
C LYS A 27 -2.93 15.69 -7.26
N ILE A 28 -3.16 15.03 -8.40
CA ILE A 28 -2.08 14.55 -9.29
C ILE A 28 -1.21 15.71 -9.81
N ARG A 29 -1.79 16.89 -10.02
CA ARG A 29 -1.04 18.09 -10.44
C ARG A 29 -0.12 18.66 -9.36
N SER A 30 -0.30 18.25 -8.10
CA SER A 30 0.56 18.64 -6.98
C SER A 30 1.82 17.77 -6.91
N ASN A 31 2.60 17.87 -5.84
CA ASN A 31 3.82 17.09 -5.69
C ASN A 31 3.52 15.58 -5.64
N LEU A 32 4.35 14.77 -6.30
CA LEU A 32 4.26 13.31 -6.39
C LEU A 32 5.54 12.62 -5.91
N SER A 33 6.36 13.31 -5.14
CA SER A 33 7.51 12.69 -4.47
C SER A 33 7.02 11.67 -3.44
N ASN A 34 7.76 10.57 -3.32
CA ASN A 34 7.45 9.52 -2.39
C ASN A 34 7.91 9.89 -0.97
N TYR A 35 6.96 10.00 -0.04
CA TYR A 35 7.19 10.22 1.40
C TYR A 35 6.94 8.96 2.23
N THR A 36 6.78 7.81 1.58
CA THR A 36 6.74 6.53 2.27
C THR A 36 8.15 6.11 2.70
N SER A 37 8.24 5.15 3.62
CA SER A 37 9.51 4.61 4.09
C SER A 37 10.11 3.55 3.16
N TYR A 38 9.61 3.41 1.94
CA TYR A 38 9.92 2.32 1.02
C TYR A 38 9.88 2.77 -0.44
N TYR A 39 10.57 2.05 -1.33
CA TYR A 39 10.64 2.39 -2.75
C TYR A 39 9.34 2.01 -3.46
N LEU A 40 8.88 2.88 -4.37
CA LEU A 40 7.80 2.59 -5.30
C LEU A 40 8.38 2.45 -6.72
N TYR A 41 7.85 1.56 -7.55
CA TYR A 41 8.32 1.39 -8.93
C TYR A 41 8.26 2.72 -9.70
N ILE A 42 7.22 3.51 -9.48
CA ILE A 42 7.09 4.86 -10.08
C ILE A 42 8.24 5.81 -9.70
N ASP A 43 9.05 5.56 -8.68
CA ASP A 43 10.11 6.49 -8.28
C ASP A 43 11.24 6.61 -9.32
N ILE A 44 11.40 5.60 -10.17
CA ILE A 44 12.37 5.66 -11.28
C ILE A 44 12.02 6.76 -12.28
N ILE A 45 10.73 7.07 -12.45
CA ILE A 45 10.25 8.05 -13.42
C ILE A 45 10.14 9.45 -12.80
N ASN A 46 10.42 10.47 -13.60
CA ASN A 46 10.40 11.87 -13.17
C ASN A 46 8.97 12.36 -12.90
N HIS A 47 8.87 13.54 -12.28
CA HIS A 47 7.58 14.11 -11.89
C HIS A 47 6.59 14.30 -13.05
N LEU A 48 7.05 14.77 -14.21
CA LEU A 48 6.20 15.01 -15.38
C LEU A 48 5.61 13.70 -15.92
N TYR A 49 6.42 12.63 -16.00
CA TYR A 49 5.94 11.33 -16.45
C TYR A 49 5.07 10.63 -15.39
N LYS A 50 5.31 10.85 -14.09
CA LYS A 50 4.39 10.40 -13.03
C LYS A 50 3.00 11.03 -13.20
N GLN A 51 2.94 12.35 -13.41
CA GLN A 51 1.68 13.05 -13.63
C GLN A 51 0.94 12.52 -14.86
N ARG A 52 1.65 12.37 -15.98
CA ARG A 52 1.08 11.83 -17.22
C ARG A 52 0.57 10.40 -17.03
N LEU A 53 1.33 9.54 -16.36
CA LEU A 53 0.94 8.16 -16.08
C LEU A 53 -0.35 8.11 -15.27
N PHE A 54 -0.46 8.89 -14.19
CA PHE A 54 -1.67 8.90 -13.37
C PHE A 54 -2.88 9.48 -14.10
N LEU A 55 -2.70 10.47 -14.97
CA LEU A 55 -3.79 10.98 -15.81
C LEU A 55 -4.28 9.91 -16.81
N ILE A 56 -3.36 9.20 -17.46
CA ILE A 56 -3.67 8.05 -18.33
C ILE A 56 -4.45 6.97 -17.57
N ILE A 57 -4.02 6.63 -16.36
CA ILE A 57 -4.73 5.64 -15.53
C ILE A 57 -6.16 6.10 -15.22
N ILE A 58 -6.37 7.38 -14.93
CA ILE A 58 -7.71 7.90 -14.70
C ILE A 58 -8.55 7.87 -15.98
N GLU A 59 -7.99 8.27 -17.13
CA GLU A 59 -8.70 8.24 -18.43
C GLU A 59 -9.11 6.83 -18.84
N GLU A 60 -8.22 5.84 -18.70
CA GLU A 60 -8.56 4.45 -18.99
C GLU A 60 -9.59 3.91 -17.98
N LEU A 61 -9.56 4.36 -16.73
CA LEU A 61 -10.53 3.92 -15.73
C LEU A 61 -11.93 4.49 -16.02
N GLU A 62 -12.01 5.72 -16.54
CA GLU A 62 -13.26 6.30 -17.03
C GLU A 62 -13.87 5.43 -18.13
N LYS A 63 -13.05 4.99 -19.11
CA LYS A 63 -13.49 4.07 -20.18
C LYS A 63 -13.95 2.73 -19.62
N LEU A 64 -13.16 2.11 -18.74
CA LEU A 64 -13.50 0.84 -18.10
C LEU A 64 -14.86 0.91 -17.38
N ILE A 65 -15.13 2.00 -16.66
CA ILE A 65 -16.40 2.20 -15.96
C ILE A 65 -17.55 2.32 -16.96
N LEU A 66 -17.37 3.05 -18.06
CA LEU A 66 -18.37 3.17 -19.12
C LEU A 66 -18.63 1.80 -19.77
N ASP A 67 -17.59 1.05 -20.10
CA ASP A 67 -17.71 -0.30 -20.68
C ASP A 67 -18.48 -1.25 -19.75
N ILE A 68 -18.19 -1.23 -18.44
CA ILE A 68 -18.92 -2.03 -17.45
C ILE A 68 -20.41 -1.69 -17.43
N ILE A 69 -20.75 -0.40 -17.56
CA ILE A 69 -22.13 0.09 -17.56
C ILE A 69 -22.82 -0.28 -18.89
N GLU A 70 -22.17 -0.05 -20.03
CA GLU A 70 -22.71 -0.32 -21.37
C GLU A 70 -22.94 -1.82 -21.62
N LEU A 71 -22.01 -2.65 -21.16
CA LEU A 71 -22.10 -4.12 -21.26
C LEU A 71 -23.08 -4.73 -20.24
N ASN A 72 -23.70 -3.93 -19.36
CA ASN A 72 -24.61 -4.37 -18.31
C ASN A 72 -24.04 -5.52 -17.44
N ILE A 73 -22.73 -5.44 -17.15
CA ILE A 73 -22.03 -6.43 -16.32
C ILE A 73 -22.67 -6.42 -14.92
N LYS A 74 -22.89 -7.58 -14.31
CA LYS A 74 -23.47 -7.65 -12.96
C LYS A 74 -22.39 -7.55 -11.89
N PRO A 75 -22.73 -7.14 -10.65
CA PRO A 75 -21.77 -7.10 -9.55
C PRO A 75 -21.12 -8.46 -9.27
N GLN A 76 -21.80 -9.57 -9.55
CA GLN A 76 -21.29 -10.92 -9.38
C GLN A 76 -20.21 -11.24 -10.43
N ASP A 77 -20.45 -10.87 -11.68
CA ASP A 77 -19.51 -11.05 -12.79
C ASP A 77 -18.20 -10.29 -12.52
N ILE A 78 -18.26 -9.10 -11.91
CA ILE A 78 -17.05 -8.38 -11.47
C ILE A 78 -16.23 -9.21 -10.47
N LYS A 79 -16.86 -9.94 -9.55
CA LYS A 79 -16.13 -10.75 -8.56
C LYS A 79 -15.41 -11.93 -9.20
N GLU A 80 -16.01 -12.48 -10.26
CA GLU A 80 -15.48 -13.63 -11.00
C GLU A 80 -14.37 -13.19 -11.96
N LEU A 81 -14.56 -12.08 -12.68
CA LEU A 81 -13.67 -11.58 -13.73
C LEU A 81 -12.63 -10.55 -13.26
N LYS A 82 -12.60 -10.19 -11.97
CA LYS A 82 -11.73 -9.12 -11.44
C LYS A 82 -10.26 -9.19 -11.86
N TYR A 83 -9.71 -10.39 -11.99
CA TYR A 83 -8.31 -10.57 -12.36
C TYR A 83 -8.07 -10.30 -13.85
N GLU A 84 -8.98 -10.75 -14.71
CA GLU A 84 -8.95 -10.49 -16.14
C GLU A 84 -9.15 -8.99 -16.38
N ILE A 85 -10.16 -8.40 -15.74
CA ILE A 85 -10.41 -6.95 -15.79
C ILE A 85 -9.18 -6.16 -15.36
N LEU A 86 -8.55 -6.53 -14.25
CA LEU A 86 -7.34 -5.85 -13.76
C LEU A 86 -6.17 -5.99 -14.74
N HIS A 87 -5.96 -7.20 -15.26
CA HIS A 87 -4.88 -7.48 -16.19
C HIS A 87 -5.04 -6.69 -17.49
N ASP A 88 -6.24 -6.72 -18.07
CA ASP A 88 -6.56 -6.01 -19.30
C ASP A 88 -6.45 -4.50 -19.10
N PHE A 89 -6.89 -4.00 -17.94
CA PHE A 89 -6.74 -2.61 -17.56
C PHE A 89 -5.26 -2.19 -17.43
N ILE A 90 -4.42 -3.00 -16.79
CA ILE A 90 -2.98 -2.72 -16.67
C ILE A 90 -2.30 -2.76 -18.06
N ASN A 91 -2.72 -3.68 -18.93
CA ASN A 91 -2.17 -3.76 -20.28
C ASN A 91 -2.59 -2.56 -21.14
N ALA A 92 -3.87 -2.18 -21.13
CA ALA A 92 -4.38 -1.00 -21.82
C ALA A 92 -3.68 0.29 -21.34
N THR A 93 -3.53 0.47 -20.03
CA THR A 93 -2.81 1.62 -19.47
C THR A 93 -1.32 1.59 -19.83
N SER A 94 -0.68 0.43 -19.83
CA SER A 94 0.72 0.27 -20.23
C SER A 94 0.93 0.60 -21.70
N THR A 95 0.09 0.09 -22.60
CA THR A 95 0.18 0.34 -24.05
C THR A 95 -0.07 1.82 -24.36
N GLN A 96 -1.09 2.42 -23.73
CA GLN A 96 -1.36 3.84 -23.91
C GLN A 96 -0.22 4.71 -23.38
N PHE A 97 0.37 4.38 -22.23
CA PHE A 97 1.54 5.10 -21.71
C PHE A 97 2.76 4.96 -22.61
N ILE A 98 3.05 3.76 -23.12
CA ILE A 98 4.19 3.52 -24.02
C ILE A 98 4.02 4.25 -25.35
N SER A 99 2.79 4.32 -25.87
CA SER A 99 2.47 5.00 -27.14
C SER A 99 2.85 6.49 -27.14
N LYS A 100 3.00 7.11 -25.96
CA LYS A 100 3.37 8.53 -25.83
C LYS A 100 4.87 8.79 -25.99
N PHE A 101 5.71 7.76 -25.98
CA PHE A 101 7.13 7.88 -26.27
C PHE A 101 7.35 7.86 -27.78
N ASN A 102 8.46 8.42 -28.26
CA ASN A 102 8.73 8.49 -29.69
C ASN A 102 9.98 7.65 -30.00
N THR A 103 9.87 6.32 -29.95
CA THR A 103 11.05 5.45 -30.08
C THR A 103 10.80 4.16 -30.87
N ARG A 104 11.88 3.67 -31.49
CA ARG A 104 11.99 2.32 -32.09
C ARG A 104 11.59 1.19 -31.13
N TYR A 105 11.74 1.41 -29.82
CA TYR A 105 11.35 0.45 -28.79
C TYR A 105 9.84 0.39 -28.55
N ASN A 106 9.05 1.36 -29.00
CA ASN A 106 7.60 1.31 -28.82
C ASN A 106 7.02 0.04 -29.44
N HIS A 107 7.31 -0.22 -30.72
CA HIS A 107 6.82 -1.41 -31.42
C HIS A 107 7.31 -2.70 -30.74
N TYR A 108 8.55 -2.72 -30.25
CA TYR A 108 9.10 -3.86 -29.53
C TYR A 108 8.38 -4.11 -28.19
N LEU A 109 8.13 -3.04 -27.42
CA LEU A 109 7.49 -3.12 -26.12
C LEU A 109 6.00 -3.43 -26.24
N THR A 110 5.29 -2.84 -27.20
CA THR A 110 3.87 -3.13 -27.46
C THR A 110 3.69 -4.58 -27.89
N GLN A 111 4.51 -5.06 -28.83
CA GLN A 111 4.48 -6.45 -29.27
C GLN A 111 4.79 -7.43 -28.12
N LYS A 112 5.78 -7.10 -27.27
CA LYS A 112 6.08 -7.91 -26.09
C LYS A 112 4.94 -7.90 -25.07
N LEU A 113 4.30 -6.76 -24.83
CA LEU A 113 3.14 -6.68 -23.94
C LEU A 113 2.02 -7.59 -24.42
N GLU A 114 1.68 -7.53 -25.70
CA GLU A 114 0.65 -8.39 -26.32
C GLU A 114 1.00 -9.88 -26.19
N GLN A 115 2.24 -10.27 -26.46
CA GLN A 115 2.71 -11.66 -26.34
C GLN A 115 2.80 -12.15 -24.89
N SER A 116 3.00 -11.23 -23.94
CA SER A 116 3.24 -11.55 -22.54
C SER A 116 1.99 -11.71 -21.67
N SER A 117 0.82 -11.46 -22.27
CA SER A 117 -0.52 -11.51 -21.67
C SER A 117 -0.82 -12.80 -20.88
N CYS A 118 -0.17 -13.93 -21.20
CA CYS A 118 -0.33 -15.18 -20.42
C CYS A 118 0.82 -15.48 -19.43
N ALA A 119 2.04 -14.97 -19.65
CA ALA A 119 3.22 -15.39 -18.89
C ALA A 119 3.57 -14.47 -17.70
N HIS A 120 2.98 -13.27 -17.63
CA HIS A 120 3.33 -12.25 -16.64
C HIS A 120 2.59 -12.33 -15.31
N LEU A 121 1.52 -13.12 -15.22
CA LEU A 121 0.78 -13.42 -13.99
C LEU A 121 1.63 -14.14 -12.91
N HIS A 122 2.86 -14.56 -13.24
CA HIS A 122 3.73 -15.29 -12.33
C HIS A 122 4.89 -14.49 -11.70
N SER A 123 5.10 -13.20 -12.01
CA SER A 123 6.12 -12.46 -11.23
C SER A 123 5.68 -12.24 -9.78
N GLU A 124 6.66 -12.26 -8.89
CA GLU A 124 6.45 -12.07 -7.46
C GLU A 124 5.75 -10.76 -7.12
N TYR A 125 5.95 -9.71 -7.93
CA TYR A 125 5.26 -8.44 -7.76
C TYR A 125 3.75 -8.54 -8.04
N TYR A 126 3.34 -9.26 -9.09
CA TYR A 126 1.92 -9.53 -9.34
C TYR A 126 1.34 -10.40 -8.23
N LYS A 127 2.05 -11.44 -7.76
CA LYS A 127 1.61 -12.24 -6.61
C LYS A 127 1.43 -11.39 -5.36
N MET A 128 2.33 -10.43 -5.11
CA MET A 128 2.18 -9.47 -4.01
C MET A 128 0.93 -8.61 -4.18
N ILE A 129 0.72 -8.00 -5.35
CA ILE A 129 -0.49 -7.21 -5.62
C ILE A 129 -1.75 -8.08 -5.58
N GLU A 130 -1.68 -9.35 -5.98
CA GLU A 130 -2.81 -10.26 -5.94
C GLU A 130 -3.21 -10.57 -4.49
N LEU A 131 -2.21 -10.82 -3.63
CA LEU A 131 -2.42 -11.08 -2.21
C LEU A 131 -2.89 -9.83 -1.45
N GLU A 132 -2.56 -8.63 -1.91
CA GLU A 132 -2.91 -7.37 -1.23
C GLU A 132 -4.08 -6.60 -1.85
N GLY A 133 -4.28 -6.74 -3.16
CA GLY A 133 -5.11 -5.90 -4.01
C GLY A 133 -6.41 -6.53 -4.48
N ASN A 134 -6.58 -7.85 -4.32
CA ASN A 134 -7.77 -8.58 -4.77
C ASN A 134 -9.09 -7.96 -4.24
N ILE A 135 -9.11 -7.56 -2.96
CA ILE A 135 -10.28 -6.93 -2.35
C ILE A 135 -10.49 -5.49 -2.85
N PHE A 136 -9.42 -4.76 -3.19
CA PHE A 136 -9.53 -3.34 -3.52
C PHE A 136 -10.00 -3.09 -4.94
N VAL A 137 -9.60 -3.91 -5.92
CA VAL A 137 -10.06 -3.76 -7.31
C VAL A 137 -11.57 -4.03 -7.40
N GLU A 138 -12.02 -5.17 -6.88
CA GLU A 138 -13.44 -5.53 -6.83
C GLU A 138 -14.26 -4.42 -6.15
N ASN A 139 -13.84 -4.00 -4.96
CA ASN A 139 -14.58 -2.99 -4.20
C ASN A 139 -14.63 -1.64 -4.92
N ILE A 140 -13.53 -1.21 -5.55
CA ILE A 140 -13.50 0.08 -6.26
C ILE A 140 -14.42 0.05 -7.47
N LEU A 141 -14.35 -1.00 -8.29
CA LEU A 141 -15.26 -1.13 -9.43
C LEU A 141 -16.71 -1.10 -8.95
N ILE A 142 -17.05 -1.89 -7.91
CA ILE A 142 -18.40 -1.90 -7.34
C ILE A 142 -18.80 -0.52 -6.78
N TYR A 143 -17.93 0.18 -6.05
CA TYR A 143 -18.24 1.51 -5.51
C TYR A 143 -18.50 2.52 -6.62
N LEU A 144 -17.75 2.47 -7.72
CA LEU A 144 -17.85 3.41 -8.82
C LEU A 144 -19.05 3.12 -9.73
N THR A 145 -19.39 1.85 -9.95
CA THR A 145 -20.45 1.46 -10.91
C THR A 145 -21.80 1.17 -10.25
N PHE A 146 -21.83 0.55 -9.07
CA PHE A 146 -23.09 0.10 -8.43
C PHE A 146 -23.42 0.82 -7.12
N GLY A 147 -22.43 1.41 -6.46
CA GLY A 147 -22.56 2.00 -5.13
C GLY A 147 -22.38 0.98 -3.99
N CYS A 148 -22.64 1.40 -2.77
CA CYS A 148 -22.26 0.62 -1.58
C CYS A 148 -23.09 -0.64 -1.31
N SER A 149 -24.29 -0.79 -1.88
CA SER A 149 -25.19 -1.89 -1.50
C SER A 149 -24.65 -3.28 -1.82
N TYR A 150 -23.74 -3.39 -2.79
CA TYR A 150 -23.20 -4.65 -3.27
C TYR A 150 -21.87 -5.06 -2.61
N ILE A 151 -21.36 -4.21 -1.72
CA ILE A 151 -20.17 -4.51 -0.92
C ILE A 151 -20.53 -5.51 0.17
N ASN A 152 -19.61 -6.43 0.45
CA ASN A 152 -19.75 -7.40 1.52
C ASN A 152 -19.58 -6.72 2.89
N ASP A 153 -20.59 -6.86 3.75
CA ASP A 153 -20.64 -6.24 5.09
C ASP A 153 -19.52 -6.71 6.02
N LYS A 154 -18.89 -7.86 5.73
CA LYS A 154 -17.85 -8.45 6.57
C LYS A 154 -16.45 -7.89 6.31
N ILE A 155 -16.25 -7.08 5.28
CA ILE A 155 -14.91 -6.61 4.88
C ILE A 155 -14.46 -5.44 5.77
N PHE A 156 -15.34 -4.49 6.05
CA PHE A 156 -15.03 -3.27 6.79
C PHE A 156 -15.78 -3.23 8.13
N ILE A 157 -15.26 -2.48 9.11
CA ILE A 157 -15.89 -2.38 10.44
C ILE A 157 -17.24 -1.65 10.38
N PHE A 158 -17.42 -0.75 9.41
CA PHE A 158 -18.62 0.07 9.29
C PHE A 158 -19.70 -0.62 8.44
N ASN A 159 -20.96 -0.28 8.69
CA ASN A 159 -22.08 -0.73 7.88
C ASN A 159 -21.95 -0.21 6.44
N ARG A 160 -22.08 -1.10 5.44
CA ARG A 160 -21.92 -0.76 4.01
C ARG A 160 -22.79 0.42 3.57
N LEU A 161 -24.01 0.55 4.11
CA LEU A 161 -24.96 1.60 3.73
C LEU A 161 -24.53 3.00 4.20
N TYR A 162 -23.54 3.05 5.11
CA TYR A 162 -22.96 4.26 5.66
C TYR A 162 -21.46 4.34 5.35
N THR A 163 -21.06 3.89 4.15
CA THR A 163 -19.66 3.98 3.71
C THR A 163 -19.23 5.45 3.64
N PRO A 164 -18.17 5.87 4.38
CA PRO A 164 -17.69 7.25 4.31
C PRO A 164 -17.11 7.57 2.93
N LYS A 165 -17.41 8.74 2.36
CA LYS A 165 -16.81 9.15 1.07
C LYS A 165 -15.28 9.15 1.08
N LYS A 166 -14.68 9.55 2.21
CA LYS A 166 -13.22 9.53 2.40
C LYS A 166 -12.64 8.11 2.28
N HIS A 167 -13.39 7.09 2.67
CA HIS A 167 -12.94 5.71 2.53
C HIS A 167 -12.82 5.33 1.04
N VAL A 168 -13.87 5.59 0.26
CA VAL A 168 -13.84 5.35 -1.20
C VAL A 168 -12.71 6.14 -1.86
N GLN A 169 -12.50 7.40 -1.44
CA GLN A 169 -11.38 8.20 -1.93
C GLN A 169 -10.02 7.58 -1.63
N ILE A 170 -9.78 7.11 -0.41
CA ILE A 170 -8.51 6.47 -0.04
C ILE A 170 -8.27 5.20 -0.88
N LEU A 171 -9.31 4.39 -1.08
CA LEU A 171 -9.21 3.19 -1.92
C LEU A 171 -8.88 3.55 -3.37
N PHE A 172 -9.59 4.54 -3.92
CA PHE A 172 -9.39 5.02 -5.28
C PHE A 172 -7.96 5.53 -5.51
N GLU A 173 -7.47 6.39 -4.62
CA GLU A 173 -6.10 6.92 -4.72
C GLU A 173 -5.06 5.79 -4.61
N ASN A 174 -5.28 4.84 -3.71
CA ASN A 174 -4.41 3.66 -3.60
C ASN A 174 -4.39 2.86 -4.90
N PHE A 175 -5.55 2.59 -5.49
CA PHE A 175 -5.65 1.86 -6.75
C PHE A 175 -4.89 2.57 -7.87
N VAL A 176 -5.09 3.87 -8.07
CA VAL A 176 -4.37 4.65 -9.10
C VAL A 176 -2.86 4.54 -8.90
N ILE A 177 -2.37 4.64 -7.67
CA ILE A 177 -0.92 4.54 -7.38
C ILE A 177 -0.39 3.12 -7.61
N GLN A 178 -1.14 2.09 -7.21
CA GLN A 178 -0.75 0.69 -7.43
C GLN A 178 -0.68 0.35 -8.91
N ILE A 179 -1.68 0.78 -9.71
CA ILE A 179 -1.65 0.60 -11.17
C ILE A 179 -0.44 1.31 -11.77
N GLY A 180 -0.10 2.51 -11.29
CA GLY A 180 1.12 3.20 -11.72
C GLY A 180 2.38 2.38 -11.48
N ASN A 181 2.49 1.73 -10.32
CA ASN A 181 3.60 0.81 -10.06
C ASN A 181 3.57 -0.42 -10.96
N CYS A 182 2.40 -1.01 -11.23
CA CYS A 182 2.25 -2.13 -12.16
C CYS A 182 2.72 -1.78 -13.56
N VAL A 183 2.31 -0.63 -14.09
CA VAL A 183 2.69 -0.16 -15.43
C VAL A 183 4.21 0.00 -15.53
N VAL A 184 4.84 0.66 -14.54
CA VAL A 184 6.30 0.84 -14.54
C VAL A 184 7.03 -0.49 -14.35
N HIS A 185 6.51 -1.39 -13.52
CA HIS A 185 7.04 -2.75 -13.37
C HIS A 185 6.99 -3.53 -14.68
N ASN A 186 5.85 -3.49 -15.39
CA ASN A 186 5.67 -4.15 -16.68
C ASN A 186 6.67 -3.64 -17.72
N ILE A 187 6.82 -2.32 -17.82
CA ILE A 187 7.78 -1.70 -18.73
C ILE A 187 9.20 -2.18 -18.41
N ALA A 188 9.60 -2.15 -17.14
CA ALA A 188 10.93 -2.56 -16.73
C ALA A 188 11.21 -4.05 -17.02
N LYS A 189 10.23 -4.93 -16.76
CA LYS A 189 10.37 -6.39 -16.92
C LYS A 189 10.45 -6.83 -18.39
N ASN A 190 9.92 -6.04 -19.31
CA ASN A 190 9.91 -6.39 -20.74
C ASN A 190 11.28 -6.25 -21.41
N PHE A 191 12.24 -5.58 -20.78
CA PHE A 191 13.60 -5.50 -21.28
C PHE A 191 14.39 -6.77 -20.93
N SER A 192 15.10 -7.31 -21.92
CA SER A 192 15.99 -8.47 -21.74
C SER A 192 17.28 -8.13 -21.01
N CYS A 193 17.76 -6.89 -21.17
CA CYS A 193 18.99 -6.42 -20.56
C CYS A 193 18.78 -5.07 -19.84
N LEU A 194 19.46 -4.91 -18.71
CA LEU A 194 19.49 -3.66 -17.94
C LEU A 194 20.02 -2.49 -18.79
N SER A 195 20.98 -2.74 -19.69
CA SER A 195 21.52 -1.71 -20.59
C SER A 195 20.44 -1.10 -21.48
N ASP A 196 19.59 -1.94 -22.08
CA ASP A 196 18.55 -1.52 -23.03
C ASP A 196 17.45 -0.74 -22.32
N MET A 197 17.07 -1.23 -21.13
CA MET A 197 16.13 -0.54 -20.26
C MET A 197 16.65 0.86 -19.89
N ILE A 198 17.91 0.97 -19.46
CA ILE A 198 18.51 2.26 -19.09
C ILE A 198 18.59 3.18 -20.30
N TYR A 199 18.96 2.64 -21.47
CA TYR A 199 18.99 3.39 -22.71
C TYR A 199 17.61 3.95 -23.06
N PHE A 200 16.55 3.13 -22.95
CA PHE A 200 15.17 3.56 -23.15
C PHE A 200 14.76 4.70 -22.19
N PHE A 201 15.03 4.55 -20.89
CA PHE A 201 14.67 5.57 -19.92
C PHE A 201 15.44 6.89 -20.13
N LYS A 202 16.71 6.82 -20.54
CA LYS A 202 17.55 7.98 -20.84
C LYS A 202 17.12 8.70 -22.12
N LEU A 203 16.93 7.96 -23.21
CA LEU A 203 16.51 8.52 -24.50
C LEU A 203 15.22 9.33 -24.39
N ASN A 204 14.26 8.81 -23.65
CA ASN A 204 12.96 9.44 -23.47
C ASN A 204 12.95 10.48 -22.34
N THR A 205 14.10 10.76 -21.69
CA THR A 205 14.19 11.65 -20.53
C THR A 205 13.21 11.32 -19.39
N ILE A 206 12.84 10.04 -19.27
CA ILE A 206 11.82 9.57 -18.33
C ILE A 206 12.37 9.52 -16.91
N CYS A 207 13.66 9.17 -16.76
CA CYS A 207 14.26 8.96 -15.46
C CYS A 207 14.26 10.22 -14.59
N ASN A 208 14.04 10.02 -13.29
CA ASN A 208 14.31 11.03 -12.29
C ASN A 208 15.83 11.35 -12.25
N SER A 209 16.20 12.58 -11.89
CA SER A 209 17.60 13.04 -11.83
C SER A 209 18.43 12.25 -10.82
N SER A 210 17.80 11.62 -9.82
CA SER A 210 18.46 10.73 -8.87
C SER A 210 18.91 9.40 -9.49
N TYR A 211 18.39 9.03 -10.66
CA TYR A 211 18.62 7.73 -11.30
C TYR A 211 19.27 7.89 -12.69
N LEU A 212 20.31 8.70 -12.81
CA LEU A 212 20.99 8.96 -14.10
C LEU A 212 22.08 7.94 -14.44
N SER A 213 22.64 7.26 -13.44
CA SER A 213 23.72 6.28 -13.64
C SER A 213 23.18 4.85 -13.75
N THR A 214 23.89 4.02 -14.51
CA THR A 214 23.57 2.59 -14.63
C THR A 214 23.55 1.91 -13.25
N ARG A 215 24.53 2.24 -12.40
CA ARG A 215 24.62 1.78 -11.01
C ARG A 215 23.39 2.20 -10.19
N SER A 216 22.97 3.46 -10.27
CA SER A 216 21.81 3.95 -9.49
C SER A 216 20.51 3.23 -9.86
N ILE A 217 20.31 2.95 -11.15
CA ILE A 217 19.13 2.22 -11.63
C ILE A 217 19.18 0.75 -11.18
N ALA A 218 20.34 0.09 -11.30
CA ALA A 218 20.52 -1.28 -10.82
C ALA A 218 20.28 -1.41 -9.31
N LEU A 219 20.84 -0.48 -8.52
CA LEU A 219 20.61 -0.43 -7.06
C LEU A 219 19.14 -0.23 -6.71
N PHE A 220 18.43 0.63 -7.46
CA PHE A 220 17.00 0.84 -7.27
C PHE A 220 16.18 -0.45 -7.46
N PHE A 221 16.39 -1.18 -8.55
CA PHE A 221 15.69 -2.44 -8.79
C PHE A 221 16.08 -3.53 -7.79
N ASN A 222 17.36 -3.61 -7.42
CA ASN A 222 17.81 -4.55 -6.38
C ASN A 222 17.12 -4.25 -5.04
N ASN A 223 17.04 -2.98 -4.64
CA ASN A 223 16.35 -2.58 -3.42
C ASN A 223 14.85 -2.90 -3.48
N LEU A 224 14.19 -2.68 -4.62
CA LEU A 224 12.78 -3.06 -4.82
C LEU A 224 12.57 -4.56 -4.68
N ASN A 225 13.42 -5.38 -5.29
CA ASN A 225 13.30 -6.83 -5.21
C ASN A 225 13.49 -7.32 -3.76
N TRP A 226 14.56 -6.87 -3.10
CA TRP A 226 14.79 -7.18 -1.68
C TRP A 226 13.64 -6.72 -0.78
N GLN A 227 13.14 -5.52 -1.02
CA GLN A 227 12.00 -4.98 -0.30
C GLN A 227 10.74 -5.84 -0.49
N ASN A 228 10.45 -6.29 -1.71
CA ASN A 228 9.28 -7.14 -2.01
C ASN A 228 9.42 -8.51 -1.33
N TYR A 229 10.61 -9.10 -1.31
CA TYR A 229 10.89 -10.34 -0.56
C TYR A 229 10.66 -10.16 0.94
N ILE A 230 11.29 -9.16 1.56
CA ILE A 230 11.13 -8.86 2.98
C ILE A 230 9.66 -8.57 3.29
N TYR A 231 8.98 -7.84 2.42
CA TYR A 231 7.58 -7.52 2.59
C TYR A 231 6.71 -8.76 2.60
N THR A 232 6.85 -9.64 1.62
CA THR A 232 6.04 -10.86 1.48
C THR A 232 6.20 -11.79 2.68
N TYR A 233 7.42 -11.98 3.19
CA TYR A 233 7.65 -12.96 4.25
C TYR A 233 7.56 -12.40 5.68
N ILE A 234 7.80 -11.10 5.89
CA ILE A 234 7.89 -10.51 7.24
C ILE A 234 6.77 -9.50 7.49
N TYR A 235 6.66 -8.48 6.63
CA TYR A 235 5.71 -7.38 6.89
C TYR A 235 4.26 -7.77 6.57
N GLN A 236 4.02 -8.51 5.49
CA GLN A 236 2.69 -8.90 5.07
C GLN A 236 1.98 -9.80 6.10
N PRO A 237 2.60 -10.88 6.64
CA PRO A 237 1.95 -11.68 7.68
C PRO A 237 1.67 -10.86 8.95
N LYS A 238 2.59 -9.95 9.34
CA LYS A 238 2.37 -9.02 10.45
C LYS A 238 1.18 -8.09 10.20
N LEU A 239 0.99 -7.60 8.98
CA LEU A 239 -0.17 -6.77 8.63
C LEU A 239 -1.47 -7.57 8.63
N ILE A 240 -1.45 -8.81 8.14
CA ILE A 240 -2.59 -9.74 8.18
C ILE A 240 -2.99 -10.01 9.64
N TYR A 241 -2.02 -10.32 10.51
CA TYR A 241 -2.23 -10.55 11.93
C TYR A 241 -2.92 -9.37 12.63
N ASN A 242 -2.46 -8.16 12.34
CA ASN A 242 -3.03 -6.93 12.90
C ASN A 242 -4.29 -6.42 12.19
N ALA A 243 -4.83 -7.18 11.23
CA ALA A 243 -5.99 -6.80 10.43
C ALA A 243 -5.86 -5.42 9.72
N TYR A 244 -4.63 -5.07 9.34
CA TYR A 244 -4.33 -3.84 8.63
C TYR A 244 -4.01 -4.08 7.15
N TYR A 245 -4.46 -3.17 6.30
CA TYR A 245 -3.92 -2.95 4.97
C TYR A 245 -3.17 -1.64 4.90
N ARG A 246 -2.02 -1.68 4.23
CA ARG A 246 -1.27 -0.49 3.88
C ARG A 246 -1.81 0.07 2.56
N VAL A 247 -2.21 1.33 2.57
CA VAL A 247 -2.73 2.04 1.40
C VAL A 247 -1.87 3.26 1.10
N LEU A 248 -1.75 3.59 -0.18
CA LEU A 248 -1.07 4.77 -0.68
C LEU A 248 -2.09 5.86 -1.00
N ILE A 249 -1.80 7.11 -0.62
CA ILE A 249 -2.68 8.23 -0.94
C ILE A 249 -1.91 9.43 -1.45
N PHE A 250 -2.60 10.31 -2.18
CA PHE A 250 -2.06 11.59 -2.61
C PHE A 250 -2.29 12.63 -1.52
N ASN A 251 -1.19 13.20 -1.03
CA ASN A 251 -1.18 14.32 -0.10
C ASN A 251 -0.49 15.53 -0.76
N VAL A 252 -0.71 16.74 -0.22
CA VAL A 252 -0.12 18.00 -0.73
C VAL A 252 1.41 17.94 -0.78
N ARG A 253 2.02 17.23 0.19
CA ARG A 253 3.46 17.03 0.23
C ARG A 253 3.91 16.03 -0.83
N GLY A 254 3.16 14.96 -1.05
CA GLY A 254 3.51 13.88 -1.98
C GLY A 254 2.71 12.62 -1.71
N ILE A 255 3.24 11.47 -2.13
CA ILE A 255 2.62 10.16 -1.88
C ILE A 255 2.98 9.69 -0.47
N GLU A 256 1.97 9.37 0.34
CA GLU A 256 2.15 8.86 1.71
C GLU A 256 1.44 7.54 1.92
N SER A 257 1.91 6.73 2.88
CA SER A 257 1.28 5.47 3.24
C SER A 257 0.46 5.63 4.51
N ARG A 258 -0.74 5.06 4.51
CA ARG A 258 -1.62 4.96 5.67
C ARG A 258 -2.06 3.52 5.89
N TYR A 259 -2.68 3.27 7.04
CA TYR A 259 -3.28 1.97 7.36
C TYR A 259 -4.79 2.09 7.42
N ILE A 260 -5.48 1.10 6.84
CA ILE A 260 -6.92 0.91 6.99
C ILE A 260 -7.14 -0.43 7.67
N TYR A 261 -8.10 -0.48 8.59
CA TYR A 261 -8.53 -1.72 9.19
C TYR A 261 -9.56 -2.44 8.31
N THR A 262 -9.35 -3.73 8.08
CA THR A 262 -10.30 -4.60 7.37
C THR A 262 -10.27 -6.01 7.93
N SER A 263 -11.33 -6.79 7.71
CA SER A 263 -11.29 -8.22 7.95
C SER A 263 -10.32 -8.90 6.99
N ARG A 264 -9.31 -9.60 7.53
CA ARG A 264 -8.29 -10.34 6.76
C ARG A 264 -8.31 -11.84 7.04
N LEU A 265 -9.44 -12.38 7.49
CA LEU A 265 -9.58 -13.79 7.84
C LEU A 265 -9.38 -14.74 6.65
N SER A 266 -9.78 -14.33 5.45
CA SER A 266 -9.54 -15.10 4.22
C SER A 266 -8.05 -15.18 3.88
N ASP A 267 -7.28 -14.15 4.21
CA ASP A 267 -5.87 -14.05 3.85
C ASP A 267 -5.01 -14.95 4.73
N LEU A 268 -5.40 -15.15 6.00
CA LEU A 268 -4.75 -16.09 6.91
C LEU A 268 -4.65 -17.50 6.31
N LYS A 269 -5.68 -17.93 5.57
CA LYS A 269 -5.72 -19.25 4.92
C LYS A 269 -4.78 -19.37 3.70
N LYS A 270 -4.35 -18.23 3.14
CA LYS A 270 -3.49 -18.18 1.95
C LYS A 270 -2.00 -18.08 2.31
N LEU A 271 -1.66 -18.03 3.60
CA LEU A 271 -0.28 -17.90 4.04
C LEU A 271 0.52 -19.18 3.79
N SER A 272 1.76 -19.01 3.33
CA SER A 272 2.74 -20.09 3.19
C SER A 272 3.23 -20.57 4.55
N HIS A 273 3.85 -21.75 4.59
CA HIS A 273 4.32 -22.37 5.85
C HIS A 273 5.38 -21.52 6.58
N LEU A 274 6.22 -20.79 5.83
CA LEU A 274 7.17 -19.85 6.44
C LEU A 274 6.46 -18.64 7.06
N GLN A 275 5.42 -18.13 6.41
CA GLN A 275 4.63 -17.01 6.92
C GLN A 275 3.83 -17.42 8.16
N THR A 276 3.29 -18.64 8.21
CA THR A 276 2.57 -19.14 9.40
C THR A 276 3.51 -19.36 10.59
N LEU A 277 4.75 -19.81 10.35
CA LEU A 277 5.76 -19.87 11.41
C LEU A 277 6.05 -18.48 11.99
N LEU A 278 6.12 -17.45 11.14
CA LEU A 278 6.29 -16.07 11.60
C LEU A 278 5.09 -15.59 12.42
N LEU A 279 3.86 -15.97 12.06
CA LEU A 279 2.68 -15.70 12.88
C LEU A 279 2.76 -16.34 14.25
N LEU A 280 3.18 -17.62 14.34
CA LEU A 280 3.35 -18.29 15.62
C LEU A 280 4.37 -17.58 16.52
N ILE A 281 5.47 -17.07 15.93
CA ILE A 281 6.44 -16.26 16.67
C ILE A 281 5.79 -14.97 17.20
N LEU A 282 4.95 -14.30 16.40
CA LEU A 282 4.22 -13.10 16.83
C LEU A 282 3.24 -13.42 17.97
N GLU A 283 2.53 -14.55 17.90
CA GLU A 283 1.62 -14.97 18.96
C GLU A 283 2.36 -15.31 20.26
N ILE A 284 3.48 -16.06 20.17
CA ILE A 284 4.33 -16.36 21.33
C ILE A 284 4.84 -15.05 21.95
N LYS A 285 5.27 -14.09 21.11
CA LYS A 285 5.70 -12.77 21.57
C LYS A 285 4.58 -12.06 22.33
N ASP A 286 3.37 -12.03 21.80
CA ASP A 286 2.25 -11.32 22.43
C ASP A 286 1.78 -11.99 23.72
N ILE A 287 1.97 -13.30 23.88
CA ILE A 287 1.73 -14.02 25.14
C ILE A 287 2.86 -13.78 26.17
N CYS A 288 4.11 -13.76 25.71
CA CYS A 288 5.29 -13.70 26.58
C CYS A 288 5.61 -12.28 27.06
N ILE A 289 5.57 -11.28 26.18
CA ILE A 289 5.98 -9.90 26.50
C ILE A 289 5.21 -9.33 27.70
N PRO A 290 3.86 -9.39 27.75
CA PRO A 290 3.12 -8.82 28.89
C PRO A 290 3.47 -9.48 30.22
N LYS A 291 3.83 -10.78 30.21
CA LYS A 291 4.24 -11.51 31.41
C LYS A 291 5.63 -11.09 31.87
N ILE A 292 6.57 -10.96 30.94
CA ILE A 292 7.94 -10.50 31.20
C ILE A 292 7.91 -9.05 31.71
N GLU A 293 7.12 -8.17 31.09
CA GLU A 293 6.96 -6.77 31.54
C GLU A 293 6.41 -6.69 32.95
N LYS A 294 5.35 -7.46 33.27
CA LYS A 294 4.79 -7.52 34.63
C LYS A 294 5.81 -8.02 35.65
N PHE A 295 6.59 -9.04 35.31
CA PHE A 295 7.65 -9.56 36.17
C PHE A 295 8.74 -8.51 36.41
N LEU A 296 9.25 -7.87 35.34
CA LEU A 296 10.25 -6.80 35.45
C LEU A 296 9.74 -5.62 36.28
N LEU A 297 8.50 -5.19 36.08
CA LEU A 297 7.89 -4.13 36.89
C LEU A 297 7.78 -4.51 38.37
N ALA A 298 7.49 -5.78 38.68
CA ALA A 298 7.48 -6.27 40.07
C ALA A 298 8.89 -6.27 40.69
N VAL A 299 9.90 -6.75 39.95
CA VAL A 299 11.30 -6.73 40.39
C VAL A 299 11.76 -5.30 40.65
N ILE A 300 11.48 -4.37 39.73
CA ILE A 300 11.84 -2.95 39.88
C ILE A 300 11.14 -2.34 41.11
N LYS A 301 9.86 -2.63 41.35
CA LYS A 301 9.15 -2.17 42.56
C LYS A 301 9.78 -2.71 43.85
N TYR A 302 10.17 -3.98 43.86
CA TYR A 302 10.82 -4.57 45.04
C TYR A 302 12.19 -3.95 45.30
N VAL A 303 13.00 -3.80 44.25
CA VAL A 303 14.33 -3.16 44.33
C VAL A 303 14.21 -1.70 44.77
N THR A 304 13.27 -0.93 44.21
CA THR A 304 13.07 0.47 44.63
C THR A 304 12.59 0.57 46.08
N TYR A 305 11.70 -0.32 46.52
CA TYR A 305 11.28 -0.38 47.93
C TYR A 305 12.44 -0.69 48.88
N THR A 306 13.29 -1.67 48.55
CA THR A 306 14.45 -1.99 49.40
C THR A 306 15.44 -0.84 49.45
N PHE A 307 15.69 -0.15 48.33
CA PHE A 307 16.52 1.07 48.33
C PHE A 307 15.92 2.17 49.20
N ILE A 308 14.63 2.48 49.06
CA ILE A 308 13.96 3.51 49.89
C ILE A 308 14.10 3.17 51.38
N ASN A 309 13.84 1.92 51.75
CA ASN A 309 13.94 1.48 53.15
C ASN A 309 15.38 1.56 53.69
N LEU A 310 16.37 1.17 52.89
CA LEU A 310 17.79 1.31 53.25
C LEU A 310 18.14 2.79 53.48
N PHE A 311 17.83 3.68 52.53
CA PHE A 311 18.09 5.12 52.68
C PHE A 311 17.38 5.70 53.91
N ASN A 312 16.13 5.33 54.15
CA ASN A 312 15.38 5.84 55.30
C ASN A 312 16.05 5.41 56.63
N ASN A 313 16.48 4.16 56.73
CA ASN A 313 17.23 3.66 57.88
C ASN A 313 18.60 4.35 58.04
N PHE A 314 19.31 4.62 56.93
CA PHE A 314 20.53 5.41 56.95
C PHE A 314 20.30 6.83 57.48
N PHE A 315 19.25 7.53 57.04
CA PHE A 315 18.88 8.86 57.56
C PHE A 315 18.52 8.82 59.05
N ILE A 316 17.79 7.80 59.50
CA ILE A 316 17.46 7.61 60.93
C ILE A 316 18.74 7.40 61.76
N LEU A 317 19.71 6.63 61.26
CA LEU A 317 20.99 6.44 61.95
C LEU A 317 21.79 7.74 62.03
N ILE A 318 21.87 8.51 60.94
CA ILE A 318 22.56 9.81 60.92
C ILE A 318 21.93 10.78 61.92
N THR A 319 20.60 10.91 61.92
CA THR A 319 19.90 11.80 62.87
C THR A 319 20.11 11.39 64.33
N ARG A 320 20.09 10.08 64.63
CA ARG A 320 20.43 9.56 65.97
C ARG A 320 21.88 9.87 66.36
N ALA A 321 22.83 9.71 65.44
CA ALA A 321 24.24 10.01 65.69
C ALA A 321 24.45 11.51 65.99
N VAL A 322 23.80 12.40 65.23
CA VAL A 322 23.85 13.85 65.46
C VAL A 322 23.25 14.21 66.82
N LEU A 323 22.06 13.69 67.16
CA LEU A 323 21.43 13.92 68.46
C LEU A 323 22.30 13.46 69.63
N PHE A 324 22.91 12.27 69.51
CA PHE A 324 23.82 11.76 70.54
C PHE A 324 25.07 12.62 70.71
N SER A 325 25.61 13.16 69.61
CA SER A 325 26.76 14.08 69.67
C SER A 325 26.40 15.42 70.32
N LEU A 326 25.19 15.92 70.12
CA LEU A 326 24.68 17.16 70.73
C LEU A 326 24.38 17.00 72.22
N GLN A 327 24.01 15.81 72.70
CA GLN A 327 23.80 15.53 74.13
C GLN A 327 25.10 15.39 74.93
N LYS A 328 26.25 15.24 74.26
CA LYS A 328 27.57 15.16 74.88
C LYS A 328 28.32 16.50 74.92
N LEU A 329 27.78 17.52 74.26
CA LEU A 329 28.13 18.94 74.43
C LEU A 329 27.29 19.51 75.57
#